data_AF-A0AAE8W6I9-F1
#
_entry.id   AF-A0AAE8W6I9-F1
#
_cell.length_a   1.000
_cell.length_b   1.000
_cell.length_c   1.000
_cell.angle_alpha   90.00
_cell.angle_beta   90.00
_cell.angle_gamma   90.00
#
_symmetry.space_group_name_H-M   'P 1'
#
loop_
_entity.id
_entity.type
_entity.pdbx_description
1 polymer ?
#
loop_
_entity_poly.entity_id
_entity_poly.type
_entity_poly.pdbx_seq_one_letter_code
_entity_poly.pdbx_strand_id
1 'polypeptide(L)'
;LEFALGTAVVAVGWSGYIHSLMANAGWELPAALGTRDGAHGFGFDILAAALVLVLTAILVLGTKLSARVTSLVVAIKVTVVLTVIIAGAFFIHGDNYDPFIPKAQDVPAGESLQSPLIQLLFGWAPSNFGVMGVFTAASVVFFAFIGFDVVATAAEETRNPQRDMPRGILGSLVICTALYVAVSIVVTGMQHYTELSVTAPLADAFKATGHPWFAGFISFGAAVGLTTVCMILLLGQTRVFFAMSRDGLLPRFFSHVHPRFKTPHRPTILLGVVIAILAGFTPLSELAELVNIGTLFAFVVVAIGVIILRRTRPDLPRAFRTPWVPVIPILSVCASLWLMLNLPAETWLRFAGWMAAGFLVYFLYGRSHSRLGRREEVTVGDVMKGDGGRAGVGRGAS
;
A
#
# COMPACT_ATOMS: atom_id res chain seq x y z
N LEU A 1 1.98 -6.46 -6.36
CA LEU A 1 1.65 -7.05 -5.05
C LEU A 1 1.04 -5.98 -4.16
N GLU A 2 1.81 -4.93 -3.84
CA GLU A 2 1.38 -3.73 -3.09
C GLU A 2 -0.02 -3.21 -3.43
N PHE A 3 -0.28 -2.74 -4.65
CA PHE A 3 -1.61 -2.16 -4.98
C PHE A 3 -2.78 -3.15 -4.84
N ALA A 4 -2.55 -4.42 -5.19
CA ALA A 4 -3.59 -5.45 -5.19
C ALA A 4 -3.98 -5.84 -3.77
N LEU A 5 -2.97 -6.20 -2.97
CA LEU A 5 -3.17 -6.55 -1.58
C LEU A 5 -3.58 -5.33 -0.75
N GLY A 6 -3.04 -4.15 -1.06
CA GLY A 6 -3.43 -2.90 -0.42
C GLY A 6 -4.90 -2.58 -0.66
N THR A 7 -5.42 -2.81 -1.87
CA THR A 7 -6.86 -2.70 -2.14
C THR A 7 -7.66 -3.68 -1.27
N ALA A 8 -7.20 -4.93 -1.15
CA ALA A 8 -7.87 -5.92 -0.31
C ALA A 8 -7.89 -5.49 1.18
N VAL A 9 -6.75 -5.06 1.74
CA VAL A 9 -6.67 -4.55 3.13
C VAL A 9 -7.65 -3.40 3.35
N VAL A 10 -7.65 -2.41 2.46
CA VAL A 10 -8.54 -1.24 2.59
C VAL A 10 -10.01 -1.64 2.44
N ALA A 11 -10.32 -2.65 1.62
CA ALA A 11 -11.69 -3.16 1.47
C ALA A 11 -12.19 -3.91 2.71
N VAL A 12 -11.34 -4.72 3.36
CA VAL A 12 -11.67 -5.37 4.64
C VAL A 12 -11.84 -4.33 5.74
N GLY A 13 -10.94 -3.33 5.81
CA GLY A 13 -11.10 -2.21 6.75
C GLY A 13 -12.39 -1.41 6.51
N TRP A 14 -12.78 -1.21 5.24
CA TRP A 14 -14.05 -0.57 4.90
C TRP A 14 -15.24 -1.39 5.39
N SER A 15 -15.20 -2.71 5.20
CA SER A 15 -16.23 -3.63 5.69
C SER A 15 -16.44 -3.49 7.19
N GLY A 16 -15.35 -3.44 7.98
CA GLY A 16 -15.41 -3.21 9.43
C GLY A 16 -16.17 -1.94 9.84
N TYR A 17 -15.94 -0.82 9.15
CA TYR A 17 -16.68 0.43 9.41
C TYR A 17 -18.15 0.38 8.95
N ILE A 18 -18.47 -0.33 7.86
CA ILE A 18 -19.85 -0.55 7.44
C ILE A 18 -20.60 -1.40 8.46
N HIS A 19 -19.98 -2.46 8.98
CA HIS A 19 -20.55 -3.24 10.08
C HIS A 19 -20.81 -2.38 11.32
N SER A 20 -19.89 -1.48 11.67
CA SER A 20 -20.08 -0.55 12.79
C SER A 20 -21.26 0.42 12.56
N LEU A 21 -21.48 0.89 11.33
CA LEU A 21 -22.66 1.69 10.96
C LEU A 21 -23.95 0.90 11.05
N MET A 22 -23.96 -0.33 10.55
CA MET A 22 -25.15 -1.20 10.59
C MET A 22 -25.53 -1.53 12.03
N ALA A 23 -24.55 -1.87 12.87
CA ALA A 23 -24.76 -2.12 14.30
C ALA A 23 -25.32 -0.87 15.00
N ASN A 24 -24.82 0.33 14.69
CA ASN A 24 -25.37 1.59 15.22
C ASN A 24 -26.83 1.85 14.78
N ALA A 25 -27.25 1.31 13.63
CA ALA A 25 -28.62 1.39 13.14
C ALA A 25 -29.51 0.23 13.66
N GLY A 26 -28.99 -0.67 14.49
CA GLY A 26 -29.69 -1.85 15.01
C GLY A 26 -29.80 -3.01 14.02
N TRP A 27 -28.97 -3.03 12.96
CA TRP A 27 -28.91 -4.12 11.99
C TRP A 27 -27.62 -4.94 12.15
N GLU A 28 -27.77 -6.22 12.47
CA GLU A 28 -26.65 -7.16 12.55
C GLU A 28 -26.64 -8.11 11.35
N LEU A 29 -25.49 -8.22 10.68
CA LEU A 29 -25.27 -9.20 9.61
C LEU A 29 -24.94 -10.57 10.24
N PRO A 30 -25.35 -11.69 9.62
CA PRO A 30 -24.95 -13.02 10.06
C PRO A 30 -23.41 -13.15 10.09
N ALA A 31 -22.86 -13.73 11.15
CA ALA A 31 -21.41 -13.85 11.35
C ALA A 31 -20.66 -14.53 10.18
N ALA A 32 -21.32 -15.41 9.43
CA ALA A 32 -20.74 -16.07 8.26
C ALA A 32 -20.47 -15.12 7.06
N LEU A 33 -21.19 -14.00 7.02
CA LEU A 33 -21.10 -12.97 5.97
C LEU A 33 -20.35 -11.71 6.46
N GLY A 34 -19.89 -11.71 7.71
CA GLY A 34 -19.21 -10.58 8.34
C GLY A 34 -17.69 -10.64 8.26
N THR A 35 -17.03 -9.65 8.87
CA THR A 35 -15.57 -9.53 8.94
C THR A 35 -14.92 -10.77 9.58
N ARG A 36 -13.85 -11.31 8.98
CA ARG A 36 -13.19 -12.55 9.46
C ARG A 36 -12.45 -12.40 10.78
N ASP A 37 -12.05 -11.19 11.19
CA ASP A 37 -11.25 -10.97 12.40
C ASP A 37 -12.01 -11.30 13.70
N GLY A 38 -13.32 -11.58 13.65
CA GLY A 38 -14.15 -12.02 14.79
C GLY A 38 -14.74 -13.43 14.68
N ALA A 39 -14.54 -14.15 13.56
CA ALA A 39 -15.18 -15.44 13.32
C ALA A 39 -14.19 -16.61 13.45
N HIS A 40 -14.30 -17.40 14.52
CA HIS A 40 -13.70 -18.75 14.57
C HIS A 40 -14.45 -19.65 13.56
N GLY A 41 -13.97 -19.74 12.31
CA GLY A 41 -14.55 -20.59 11.27
C GLY A 41 -14.29 -20.14 9.82
N PHE A 42 -14.94 -20.81 8.86
CA PHE A 42 -14.96 -20.40 7.45
C PHE A 42 -15.94 -19.24 7.25
N GLY A 43 -15.47 -18.00 7.27
CA GLY A 43 -16.26 -16.79 7.00
C GLY A 43 -15.88 -16.11 5.69
N PHE A 44 -16.81 -15.51 4.97
CA PHE A 44 -16.52 -14.76 3.74
C PHE A 44 -16.99 -13.31 3.90
N ASP A 45 -16.05 -12.36 3.83
CA ASP A 45 -16.37 -10.93 3.93
C ASP A 45 -17.03 -10.46 2.62
N ILE A 46 -18.36 -10.57 2.60
CA ILE A 46 -19.16 -10.27 1.42
C ILE A 46 -19.14 -8.77 1.09
N LEU A 47 -19.03 -7.91 2.10
CA LEU A 47 -19.03 -6.46 1.94
C LEU A 47 -17.72 -6.01 1.30
N ALA A 48 -16.58 -6.51 1.78
CA ALA A 48 -15.27 -6.21 1.19
C ALA A 48 -15.20 -6.69 -0.26
N ALA A 49 -15.62 -7.93 -0.53
CA ALA A 49 -15.64 -8.48 -1.90
C ALA A 49 -16.59 -7.69 -2.82
N ALA A 50 -17.80 -7.37 -2.35
CA ALA A 50 -18.77 -6.59 -3.12
C ALA A 50 -18.26 -5.18 -3.43
N LEU A 51 -17.63 -4.50 -2.46
CA LEU A 51 -17.01 -3.20 -2.69
C LEU A 51 -15.99 -3.28 -3.84
N VAL A 52 -15.07 -4.24 -3.79
CA VAL A 52 -14.04 -4.39 -4.83
C VAL A 52 -14.66 -4.63 -6.20
N LEU A 53 -15.68 -5.49 -6.30
CA LEU A 53 -16.37 -5.78 -7.57
C LEU A 53 -17.14 -4.57 -8.12
N VAL A 54 -17.81 -3.81 -7.25
CA VAL A 54 -18.52 -2.57 -7.64
C VAL A 54 -17.52 -1.52 -8.14
N LEU A 55 -16.42 -1.29 -7.42
CA LEU A 55 -15.38 -0.35 -7.84
C LEU A 55 -14.71 -0.81 -9.14
N THR A 56 -14.50 -2.11 -9.32
CA THR A 56 -14.00 -2.71 -10.57
C THR A 56 -14.95 -2.41 -11.72
N ALA A 57 -16.26 -2.59 -11.55
CA ALA A 57 -17.25 -2.27 -12.58
C ALA A 57 -17.24 -0.77 -12.93
N ILE A 58 -17.15 0.10 -11.92
CA ILE A 58 -17.06 1.56 -12.10
C ILE A 58 -15.80 1.95 -12.90
N LEU A 59 -14.65 1.34 -12.60
CA LEU A 59 -13.40 1.58 -13.34
C LEU A 59 -13.48 1.09 -14.78
N VAL A 60 -14.12 -0.05 -15.03
CA VAL A 60 -14.33 -0.57 -16.39
C VAL A 60 -15.20 0.38 -17.22
N LEU A 61 -16.26 0.95 -16.61
CA LEU A 61 -17.13 1.96 -17.22
C LEU A 61 -16.41 3.28 -17.51
N GLY A 62 -15.21 3.49 -16.94
CA GLY A 62 -14.34 4.62 -17.28
C GLY A 62 -14.76 5.94 -16.63
N THR A 63 -15.31 5.90 -15.42
CA THR A 63 -15.61 7.13 -14.68
C THR A 63 -14.31 7.86 -14.37
N LYS A 64 -14.16 9.07 -14.91
CA LYS A 64 -13.06 9.97 -14.53
C LYS A 64 -13.37 10.58 -13.18
N LEU A 65 -12.55 10.27 -12.17
CA LEU A 65 -12.63 10.97 -10.90
C LEU A 65 -12.16 12.42 -11.12
N SER A 66 -13.06 13.39 -10.97
CA SER A 66 -12.69 14.80 -11.09
C SER A 66 -11.80 15.20 -9.90
N ALA A 67 -10.77 16.00 -10.16
CA ALA A 67 -9.91 16.55 -9.10
C ALA A 67 -10.72 17.22 -7.98
N ARG A 68 -11.84 17.88 -8.32
CA ARG A 68 -12.75 18.50 -7.34
C ARG A 68 -13.42 17.47 -6.41
N VAL A 69 -13.83 16.34 -6.97
CA VAL A 69 -14.43 15.23 -6.20
C VAL A 69 -13.39 14.62 -5.27
N THR A 70 -12.17 14.40 -5.77
CA THR A 70 -11.05 13.93 -4.93
C THR A 70 -10.78 14.89 -3.78
N SER A 71 -10.68 16.20 -4.05
CA SER A 71 -10.46 17.22 -3.02
C SER A 71 -11.59 17.26 -1.98
N LEU A 72 -12.85 17.15 -2.41
CA LEU A 72 -14.00 17.09 -1.50
C LEU A 72 -13.91 15.86 -0.58
N VAL A 73 -13.63 14.69 -1.14
CA VAL A 73 -13.52 13.46 -0.33
C VAL A 73 -12.34 13.53 0.63
N VAL A 74 -11.20 14.09 0.21
CA VAL A 74 -10.06 14.33 1.12
C VAL A 74 -10.45 15.29 2.24
N ALA A 75 -11.18 16.36 1.95
CA ALA A 75 -11.68 17.27 2.97
C ALA A 75 -12.57 16.55 3.99
N ILE A 76 -13.51 15.70 3.53
CA ILE A 76 -14.35 14.86 4.41
C ILE A 76 -13.47 13.98 5.31
N LYS A 77 -12.46 13.29 4.76
CA LYS A 77 -11.56 12.44 5.55
C LYS A 77 -10.81 13.24 6.62
N VAL A 78 -10.25 14.38 6.24
CA VAL A 78 -9.50 15.24 7.18
C VAL A 78 -10.44 15.79 8.25
N THR A 79 -11.65 16.23 7.90
CA THR A 79 -12.65 16.68 8.87
C THR A 79 -12.98 15.58 9.87
N VAL A 80 -13.21 14.35 9.42
CA VAL A 80 -13.52 13.22 10.30
C VAL A 80 -12.37 12.93 11.27
N VAL A 81 -11.13 12.92 10.76
CA VAL A 81 -9.93 12.75 11.60
C VAL A 81 -9.78 13.88 12.61
N LEU A 82 -10.00 15.13 12.19
CA LEU A 82 -9.96 16.28 13.09
C LEU A 82 -11.08 16.21 14.14
N THR A 83 -12.27 15.72 13.79
CA THR A 83 -13.35 15.47 14.74
C THR A 83 -12.93 14.42 15.77
N VAL A 84 -12.30 13.32 15.37
CA VAL A 84 -11.75 12.32 16.31
C VAL A 84 -10.77 12.98 17.27
N ILE A 85 -9.83 13.78 16.77
CA ILE A 85 -8.80 14.43 17.59
C ILE A 85 -9.44 15.44 18.55
N ILE A 86 -10.25 16.36 18.03
CA ILE A 86 -10.81 17.48 18.82
C ILE A 86 -11.88 16.99 19.78
N ALA A 87 -12.86 16.22 19.32
CA ALA A 87 -13.93 15.71 20.17
C ALA A 87 -13.39 14.67 21.15
N GLY A 88 -12.51 13.76 20.69
CA GLY A 88 -11.92 12.73 21.52
C GLY A 88 -11.05 13.29 22.64
N ALA A 89 -10.39 14.43 22.42
CA ALA A 89 -9.58 15.09 23.45
C ALA A 89 -10.38 15.45 24.73
N PHE A 90 -11.70 15.68 24.62
CA PHE A 90 -12.56 15.96 25.77
C PHE A 90 -12.92 14.70 26.58
N PHE A 91 -12.65 13.51 26.04
CA PHE A 91 -13.00 12.22 26.66
C PHE A 91 -11.75 11.43 27.09
N ILE A 92 -10.58 12.08 27.13
CA ILE A 92 -9.34 11.45 27.58
C ILE A 92 -9.38 11.25 29.10
N HIS A 93 -9.12 10.02 29.53
CA HIS A 93 -8.89 9.67 30.92
C HIS A 93 -7.41 9.33 31.08
N GLY A 94 -6.71 10.08 31.95
CA GLY A 94 -5.26 9.93 32.15
C GLY A 94 -4.83 8.52 32.59
N ASP A 95 -5.71 7.82 33.30
CA ASP A 95 -5.50 6.45 33.78
C ASP A 95 -5.31 5.44 32.64
N ASN A 96 -5.87 5.71 31.45
CA ASN A 96 -5.69 4.84 30.28
C ASN A 96 -4.25 4.86 29.74
N TYR A 97 -3.45 5.86 30.11
CA TYR A 97 -2.02 5.91 29.79
C TYR A 97 -1.15 5.19 30.81
N ASP A 98 -1.70 4.60 31.88
CA ASP A 98 -0.92 3.81 32.83
C ASP A 98 -1.23 2.32 32.68
N PRO A 99 -0.25 1.47 32.26
CA PRO A 99 1.13 1.81 31.90
C PRO A 99 1.31 2.31 30.47
N PHE A 100 2.09 3.39 30.28
CA PHE A 100 2.32 3.99 28.96
C PHE A 100 3.08 3.04 28.02
N ILE A 101 4.00 2.28 28.61
CA ILE A 101 4.64 1.12 27.99
C ILE A 101 4.29 -0.07 28.87
N PRO A 102 3.32 -0.92 28.47
CA PRO A 102 3.00 -2.12 29.23
C PRO A 102 4.21 -3.04 29.32
N LYS A 103 4.29 -3.82 30.40
CA LYS A 103 5.40 -4.76 30.62
C LYS A 103 5.49 -5.74 29.46
N ALA A 104 6.71 -5.99 29.00
CA ALA A 104 6.98 -6.96 27.96
C ALA A 104 6.41 -8.32 28.38
N GLN A 105 5.60 -8.89 27.50
CA GLN A 105 5.06 -10.24 27.62
C GLN A 105 5.72 -11.08 26.54
N ASP A 106 6.35 -12.18 26.94
CA ASP A 106 6.93 -13.11 26.00
C ASP A 106 5.81 -13.77 25.19
N VAL A 107 5.91 -13.69 23.86
CA VAL A 107 5.04 -14.47 22.99
C VAL A 107 5.54 -15.91 23.05
N PRO A 108 4.75 -16.88 23.56
CA PRO A 108 5.17 -18.28 23.54
C PRO A 108 5.49 -18.64 22.10
N ALA A 109 6.65 -19.26 21.89
CA ALA A 109 7.12 -19.64 20.57
C ALA A 109 6.07 -20.52 19.89
N GLY A 110 5.25 -19.90 19.03
CA GLY A 110 4.29 -20.59 18.20
C GLY A 110 5.01 -21.49 17.20
N GLU A 111 4.28 -22.46 16.66
CA GLU A 111 4.77 -23.34 15.60
C GLU A 111 5.53 -22.55 14.53
N SER A 112 6.64 -23.13 14.10
CA SER A 112 7.85 -22.51 13.50
C SER A 112 7.68 -21.48 12.37
N LEU A 113 6.50 -21.29 11.78
CA LEU A 113 6.27 -20.39 10.65
C LEU A 113 5.51 -19.10 10.99
N GLN A 114 4.76 -19.07 12.10
CA GLN A 114 4.01 -17.87 12.53
C GLN A 114 4.89 -16.88 13.32
N SER A 115 6.03 -17.35 13.83
CA SER A 115 7.02 -16.50 14.49
C SER A 115 7.66 -15.51 13.51
N PRO A 116 7.98 -14.28 13.95
CA PRO A 116 8.79 -13.33 13.21
C PRO A 116 10.14 -13.91 12.79
N LEU A 117 10.61 -13.55 11.59
CA LEU A 117 11.84 -14.12 11.04
C LEU A 117 13.08 -13.83 11.91
N ILE A 118 13.10 -12.69 12.60
CA ILE A 118 14.17 -12.35 13.55
C ILE A 118 14.29 -13.36 14.69
N GLN A 119 13.18 -13.93 15.14
CA GLN A 119 13.16 -14.98 16.16
C GLN A 119 13.76 -16.28 15.63
N LEU A 120 13.43 -16.65 14.40
CA LEU A 120 13.95 -17.88 13.79
C LEU A 120 15.44 -17.79 13.44
N LEU A 121 15.90 -16.62 13.00
CA LEU A 121 17.30 -16.43 12.59
C LEU A 121 18.23 -16.14 13.76
N PHE A 122 17.79 -15.36 14.75
CA PHE A 122 18.66 -14.85 15.82
C PHE A 122 18.25 -15.32 17.23
N GLY A 123 17.14 -16.05 17.36
CA GLY A 123 16.64 -16.53 18.65
C GLY A 123 16.05 -15.43 19.54
N TRP A 124 15.83 -14.23 19.01
CA TRP A 124 15.28 -13.10 19.76
C TRP A 124 13.75 -13.21 19.80
N ALA A 125 13.20 -13.52 20.97
CA ALA A 125 11.75 -13.58 21.16
C ALA A 125 11.15 -12.16 20.96
N PRO A 126 10.19 -11.98 20.03
CA PRO A 126 9.43 -10.76 19.94
C PRO A 126 8.57 -10.67 21.21
N SER A 127 8.65 -9.56 21.92
CA SER A 127 7.77 -9.30 23.05
C SER A 127 6.49 -8.63 22.57
N ASN A 128 5.34 -9.09 23.05
CA ASN A 128 4.15 -8.25 23.07
C ASN A 128 4.38 -7.17 24.12
N PHE A 129 4.16 -5.90 23.76
CA PHE A 129 4.47 -4.75 24.61
C PHE A 129 5.96 -4.60 24.98
N GLY A 130 6.30 -3.62 25.81
CA GLY A 130 7.68 -3.21 26.08
C GLY A 130 8.31 -2.41 24.94
N VAL A 131 9.55 -1.94 25.15
CA VAL A 131 10.29 -1.15 24.15
C VAL A 131 10.51 -1.95 22.86
N MET A 132 10.81 -3.24 22.97
CA MET A 132 10.93 -4.12 21.81
C MET A 132 9.59 -4.33 21.09
N GLY A 133 8.49 -4.38 21.85
CA GLY A 133 7.13 -4.41 21.30
C GLY A 133 6.77 -3.17 20.47
N VAL A 134 7.33 -1.99 20.79
CA VAL A 134 7.16 -0.79 19.97
C VAL A 134 7.81 -0.95 18.60
N PHE A 135 9.02 -1.52 18.56
CA PHE A 135 9.74 -1.76 17.30
C PHE A 135 9.08 -2.85 16.45
N THR A 136 8.49 -3.89 17.05
CA THR A 136 7.72 -4.91 16.33
C THR A 136 6.41 -4.32 15.81
N ALA A 137 5.67 -3.58 16.65
CA ALA A 137 4.42 -2.92 16.25
C ALA A 137 4.60 -1.88 15.14
N ALA A 138 5.76 -1.22 15.07
CA ALA A 138 6.09 -0.31 13.97
C ALA A 138 5.98 -0.98 12.59
N SER A 139 6.25 -2.30 12.49
CA SER A 139 6.11 -3.04 11.23
C SER A 139 4.65 -3.25 10.81
N VAL A 140 3.72 -3.31 11.76
CA VAL A 140 2.28 -3.45 11.51
C VAL A 140 1.71 -2.09 11.12
N VAL A 141 2.00 -1.04 11.92
CA VAL A 141 1.50 0.32 11.71
C VAL A 141 2.09 0.97 10.45
N PHE A 142 3.21 0.46 9.94
CA PHE A 142 3.80 0.90 8.66
C PHE A 142 2.79 0.94 7.51
N PHE A 143 1.81 0.02 7.49
CA PHE A 143 0.75 0.00 6.49
C PHE A 143 0.03 1.36 6.36
N ALA A 144 -0.20 2.06 7.46
CA ALA A 144 -0.89 3.35 7.46
C ALA A 144 -0.14 4.44 6.67
N PHE A 145 1.17 4.29 6.47
CA PHE A 145 1.99 5.24 5.71
C PHE A 145 2.06 4.94 4.21
N ILE A 146 1.54 3.79 3.78
CA ILE A 146 1.56 3.41 2.36
C ILE A 146 0.60 4.32 1.58
N GLY A 147 1.06 4.81 0.42
CA GLY A 147 0.25 5.63 -0.47
C GLY A 147 0.87 6.98 -0.86
N PHE A 148 1.94 7.42 -0.21
CA PHE A 148 2.63 8.66 -0.62
C PHE A 148 3.26 8.53 -2.02
N ASP A 149 3.70 7.34 -2.39
CA ASP A 149 4.27 7.00 -3.70
C ASP A 149 3.21 7.05 -4.81
N VAL A 150 1.92 6.96 -4.48
CA VAL A 150 0.82 7.07 -5.45
C VAL A 150 0.81 8.45 -6.10
N VAL A 151 1.24 9.49 -5.38
CA VAL A 151 1.42 10.82 -5.96
C VAL A 151 2.31 10.75 -7.19
N ALA A 152 3.36 9.91 -7.18
CA ALA A 152 4.28 9.69 -8.31
C ALA A 152 3.56 9.26 -9.60
N THR A 153 2.43 8.56 -9.48
CA THR A 153 1.63 8.10 -10.63
C THR A 153 0.87 9.23 -11.33
N ALA A 154 0.69 10.37 -10.67
CA ALA A 154 0.07 11.58 -11.23
C ALA A 154 1.11 12.55 -11.81
N ALA A 155 2.38 12.13 -11.93
CA ALA A 155 3.44 12.97 -12.50
C ALA A 155 3.10 13.45 -13.92
N GLU A 156 2.46 12.61 -14.74
CA GLU A 156 2.05 12.96 -16.11
C GLU A 156 0.91 13.99 -16.16
N GLU A 157 0.14 14.11 -15.08
CA GLU A 157 -1.01 15.03 -14.96
C GLU A 157 -0.63 16.34 -14.23
N THR A 158 0.61 16.46 -13.78
CA THR A 158 1.10 17.59 -12.97
C THR A 158 1.75 18.66 -13.85
N ARG A 159 1.42 19.95 -13.63
CA ARG A 159 1.96 21.07 -14.42
C ARG A 159 3.47 21.26 -14.23
N ASN A 160 3.97 21.17 -13.00
CA ASN A 160 5.40 21.26 -12.70
C ASN A 160 5.83 20.05 -11.83
N PRO A 161 5.98 18.85 -12.43
CA PRO A 161 6.28 17.63 -11.69
C PRO A 161 7.57 17.72 -10.87
N GLN A 162 8.54 18.51 -11.34
CA GLN A 162 9.84 18.72 -10.71
C GLN A 162 9.75 19.32 -9.30
N ARG A 163 8.75 20.18 -9.05
CA ARG A 163 8.59 20.89 -7.77
C ARG A 163 7.36 20.47 -7.00
N ASP A 164 6.26 20.21 -7.69
CA ASP A 164 4.98 19.93 -7.05
C ASP A 164 4.95 18.51 -6.48
N MET A 165 5.59 17.54 -7.15
CA MET A 165 5.60 16.14 -6.71
C MET A 165 6.39 15.94 -5.40
N PRO A 166 7.63 16.44 -5.25
CA PRO A 166 8.35 16.32 -3.98
C PRO A 166 7.62 17.00 -2.82
N ARG A 167 6.99 18.16 -3.06
CA ARG A 167 6.20 18.89 -2.06
C ARG A 167 4.94 18.13 -1.67
N GLY A 168 4.25 17.54 -2.65
CA GLY A 168 3.08 16.70 -2.41
C GLY A 168 3.42 15.46 -1.58
N ILE A 169 4.49 14.75 -1.94
CA ILE A 169 4.95 13.55 -1.22
C ILE A 169 5.36 13.89 0.22
N LEU A 170 6.29 14.83 0.41
CA LEU A 170 6.80 15.16 1.75
C LEU A 170 5.75 15.88 2.61
N GLY A 171 4.98 16.78 2.02
CA GLY A 171 3.94 17.53 2.73
C GLY A 171 2.81 16.63 3.21
N SER A 172 2.31 15.73 2.35
CA SER A 172 1.28 14.76 2.76
C SER A 172 1.81 13.82 3.85
N LEU A 173 3.05 13.34 3.74
CA LEU A 173 3.66 12.47 4.75
C LEU A 173 3.72 13.17 6.12
N VAL A 174 4.24 14.40 6.19
CA VAL A 174 4.35 15.13 7.47
C VAL A 174 2.98 15.39 8.10
N ILE A 175 1.99 15.81 7.29
CA ILE A 175 0.63 16.07 7.78
C ILE A 175 0.01 14.76 8.31
N CYS A 176 0.09 13.67 7.55
CA CYS A 176 -0.44 12.37 7.98
C CYS A 176 0.25 11.86 9.24
N THR A 177 1.58 11.98 9.36
CA THR A 177 2.31 11.60 10.58
C THR A 177 1.78 12.34 11.81
N ALA A 178 1.61 13.67 11.71
CA ALA A 178 1.11 14.47 12.83
C ALA A 178 -0.32 14.05 13.22
N LEU A 179 -1.20 13.82 12.24
CA LEU A 179 -2.55 13.36 12.48
C LEU A 179 -2.58 11.95 13.10
N TYR A 180 -1.75 11.02 12.62
CA TYR A 180 -1.67 9.67 13.17
C TYR A 180 -1.20 9.67 14.62
N VAL A 181 -0.16 10.46 14.95
CA VAL A 181 0.29 10.60 16.34
C VAL A 181 -0.82 11.18 17.22
N ALA A 182 -1.50 12.23 16.76
CA ALA A 182 -2.60 12.85 17.51
C ALA A 182 -3.78 11.88 17.73
N VAL A 183 -4.18 11.14 16.70
CA VAL A 183 -5.24 10.13 16.80
C VAL A 183 -4.85 9.02 17.77
N SER A 184 -3.61 8.50 17.68
CA SER A 184 -3.14 7.45 18.58
C SER A 184 -3.19 7.89 20.03
N ILE A 185 -2.71 9.10 20.36
CA ILE A 185 -2.76 9.66 21.71
C ILE A 185 -4.22 9.77 22.18
N VAL A 186 -5.09 10.36 21.36
CA VAL A 186 -6.50 10.59 21.76
C VAL A 186 -7.24 9.27 21.97
N VAL A 187 -7.10 8.30 21.06
CA VAL A 187 -7.84 7.03 21.11
C VAL A 187 -7.39 6.17 22.29
N THR A 188 -6.07 6.05 22.53
CA THR A 188 -5.57 5.33 23.71
C THR A 188 -5.87 6.07 25.01
N GLY A 189 -6.05 7.40 24.97
CA GLY A 189 -6.52 8.18 26.10
C GLY A 189 -8.02 7.99 26.38
N MET A 190 -8.83 7.72 25.36
CA MET A 190 -10.28 7.49 25.51
C MET A 190 -10.61 6.09 26.03
N GLN A 191 -9.88 5.08 25.58
CA GLN A 191 -10.12 3.68 25.92
C GLN A 191 -8.80 2.95 26.19
N HIS A 192 -8.78 2.15 27.25
CA HIS A 192 -7.61 1.36 27.62
C HIS A 192 -7.22 0.39 26.48
N TYR A 193 -5.91 0.26 26.23
CA TYR A 193 -5.38 -0.43 25.03
C TYR A 193 -5.83 -1.89 24.90
N THR A 194 -6.23 -2.54 25.98
CA THR A 194 -6.71 -3.93 26.01
C THR A 194 -8.12 -4.10 25.42
N GLU A 195 -8.88 -3.02 25.31
CA GLU A 195 -10.28 -3.05 24.86
C GLU A 195 -10.48 -2.45 23.47
N LEU A 196 -9.41 -1.97 22.84
CA LEU A 196 -9.46 -1.42 21.49
C LEU A 196 -9.79 -2.52 20.48
N SER A 197 -10.82 -2.29 19.66
CA SER A 197 -11.20 -3.22 18.60
C SER A 197 -10.23 -3.20 17.42
N VAL A 198 -10.12 -4.31 16.71
CA VAL A 198 -9.26 -4.41 15.51
C VAL A 198 -9.98 -3.88 14.26
N THR A 199 -11.32 -3.95 14.24
CA THR A 199 -12.13 -3.69 13.03
C THR A 199 -12.52 -2.22 12.86
N ALA A 200 -12.94 -1.54 13.93
CA ALA A 200 -13.43 -0.15 13.89
C ALA A 200 -13.01 0.66 15.12
N PRO A 201 -11.71 0.70 15.49
CA PRO A 201 -11.23 1.22 16.76
C PRO A 201 -11.66 2.66 17.03
N LEU A 202 -11.65 3.53 16.01
CA LEU A 202 -12.02 4.93 16.16
C LEU A 202 -13.50 5.10 16.50
N ALA A 203 -14.37 4.32 15.86
CA ALA A 203 -15.81 4.41 16.10
C ALA A 203 -16.15 3.79 17.47
N ASP A 204 -15.55 2.64 17.77
CA ASP A 204 -15.85 1.89 18.99
C ASP A 204 -15.35 2.61 20.25
N ALA A 205 -14.23 3.34 20.18
CA ALA A 205 -13.79 4.21 21.26
C ALA A 205 -14.83 5.27 21.66
N PHE A 206 -15.54 5.87 20.69
CA PHE A 206 -16.64 6.80 20.98
C PHE A 206 -17.92 6.10 21.47
N LYS A 207 -18.16 4.84 21.10
CA LYS A 207 -19.26 4.05 21.67
C LYS A 207 -18.99 3.73 23.13
N ALA A 208 -17.76 3.33 23.45
CA ALA A 208 -17.33 3.01 24.82
C ALA A 208 -17.46 4.21 25.76
N THR A 209 -17.24 5.42 25.27
CA THR A 209 -17.43 6.66 26.05
C THR A 209 -18.88 7.17 26.07
N GLY A 210 -19.85 6.42 25.52
CA GLY A 210 -21.27 6.76 25.57
C GLY A 210 -21.75 7.74 24.48
N HIS A 211 -20.97 7.95 23.42
CA HIS A 211 -21.29 8.88 22.35
C HIS A 211 -21.45 8.20 20.96
N PRO A 212 -22.51 7.39 20.75
CA PRO A 212 -22.71 6.65 19.51
C PRO A 212 -22.93 7.54 18.27
N TRP A 213 -23.33 8.80 18.46
CA TRP A 213 -23.47 9.77 17.37
C TRP A 213 -22.12 10.06 16.69
N PHE A 214 -21.05 10.27 17.47
CA PHE A 214 -19.70 10.44 16.91
C PHE A 214 -19.25 9.17 16.20
N ALA A 215 -19.53 7.99 16.76
CA ALA A 215 -19.21 6.72 16.12
C ALA A 215 -19.88 6.56 14.74
N GLY A 216 -21.15 6.95 14.61
CA GLY A 216 -21.86 6.96 13.33
C GLY A 216 -21.24 7.94 12.32
N PHE A 217 -20.95 9.17 12.74
CA PHE A 217 -20.30 10.18 11.90
C PHE A 217 -18.92 9.73 11.41
N ILE A 218 -18.10 9.19 12.32
CA ILE A 218 -16.76 8.69 12.01
C ILE A 218 -16.82 7.51 11.07
N SER A 219 -17.72 6.55 11.32
CA SER A 219 -17.84 5.36 10.48
C SER A 219 -18.33 5.70 9.06
N PHE A 220 -19.25 6.66 8.93
CA PHE A 220 -19.67 7.18 7.63
C PHE A 220 -18.52 7.85 6.88
N GLY A 221 -17.77 8.72 7.59
CA GLY A 221 -16.58 9.37 7.07
C GLY A 221 -15.51 8.39 6.60
N ALA A 222 -15.25 7.36 7.41
CA ALA A 222 -14.32 6.27 7.09
C ALA A 222 -14.80 5.46 5.88
N ALA A 223 -16.10 5.13 5.78
CA ALA A 223 -16.66 4.41 4.64
C ALA A 223 -16.44 5.17 3.32
N VAL A 224 -16.78 6.47 3.28
CA VAL A 224 -16.53 7.35 2.13
C VAL A 224 -15.03 7.44 1.83
N GLY A 225 -14.24 7.58 2.89
CA GLY A 225 -12.79 7.72 2.82
C GLY A 225 -12.10 6.51 2.20
N LEU A 226 -12.34 5.32 2.75
CA LEU A 226 -11.71 4.07 2.35
C LEU A 226 -12.16 3.63 0.95
N THR A 227 -13.43 3.87 0.57
CA THR A 227 -13.92 3.65 -0.81
C THR A 227 -13.04 4.34 -1.85
N THR A 228 -12.65 5.59 -1.57
CA THR A 228 -11.81 6.36 -2.48
C THR A 228 -10.36 5.85 -2.50
N VAL A 229 -9.84 5.36 -1.37
CA VAL A 229 -8.50 4.74 -1.35
C VAL A 229 -8.51 3.44 -2.18
N CYS A 230 -9.51 2.56 -2.01
CA CYS A 230 -9.66 1.37 -2.83
C CYS A 230 -9.69 1.70 -4.34
N MET A 231 -10.46 2.72 -4.73
CA MET A 231 -10.54 3.15 -6.12
C MET A 231 -9.18 3.59 -6.67
N ILE A 232 -8.43 4.37 -5.90
CA ILE A 232 -7.09 4.87 -6.27
C ILE A 232 -6.10 3.70 -6.42
N LEU A 233 -6.12 2.74 -5.49
CA LEU A 233 -5.22 1.58 -5.54
C LEU A 233 -5.53 0.65 -6.72
N LEU A 234 -6.80 0.37 -7.00
CA LEU A 234 -7.23 -0.40 -8.17
C LEU A 234 -6.81 0.26 -9.50
N LEU A 235 -6.94 1.58 -9.56
CA LEU A 235 -6.52 2.37 -10.71
C LEU A 235 -5.00 2.35 -10.86
N GLY A 236 -4.25 2.53 -9.77
CA GLY A 236 -2.79 2.42 -9.74
C GLY A 236 -2.31 1.08 -10.26
N GLN A 237 -2.88 -0.01 -9.75
CA GLN A 237 -2.57 -1.36 -10.20
C GLN A 237 -2.80 -1.57 -11.70
N THR A 238 -3.95 -1.11 -12.19
CA THR A 238 -4.32 -1.23 -13.60
C THR A 238 -3.32 -0.50 -14.49
N ARG A 239 -2.87 0.69 -14.09
CA ARG A 239 -1.85 1.48 -14.82
C ARG A 239 -0.51 0.75 -14.88
N VAL A 240 -0.06 0.17 -13.77
CA VAL A 240 1.21 -0.58 -13.72
C VAL A 240 1.15 -1.82 -14.62
N PHE A 241 0.07 -2.60 -14.57
CA PHE A 241 -0.12 -3.76 -15.45
C PHE A 241 -0.17 -3.38 -16.94
N PHE A 242 -0.86 -2.29 -17.26
CA PHE A 242 -0.93 -1.77 -18.62
C PHE A 242 0.46 -1.35 -19.14
N ALA A 243 1.24 -0.62 -18.32
CA ALA A 243 2.60 -0.22 -18.67
C ALA A 243 3.53 -1.43 -18.86
N MET A 244 3.52 -2.40 -17.95
CA MET A 244 4.33 -3.62 -18.06
C MET A 244 3.98 -4.45 -19.31
N SER A 245 2.69 -4.55 -19.66
CA SER A 245 2.24 -5.23 -20.88
C SER A 245 2.65 -4.48 -22.15
N ARG A 246 2.56 -3.14 -22.14
CA ARG A 246 3.03 -2.27 -23.23
C ARG A 246 4.54 -2.41 -23.47
N ASP A 247 5.31 -2.60 -22.40
CA ASP A 247 6.76 -2.75 -22.44
C ASP A 247 7.20 -4.18 -22.82
N GLY A 248 6.24 -5.11 -22.93
CA GLY A 248 6.45 -6.49 -23.38
C GLY A 248 6.81 -7.49 -22.26
N LEU A 249 6.79 -7.05 -21.01
CA LEU A 249 7.10 -7.90 -19.84
C LEU A 249 5.94 -8.83 -19.47
N LEU A 250 4.72 -8.48 -19.85
CA LEU A 250 3.51 -9.30 -19.70
C LEU A 250 2.83 -9.54 -21.05
N PRO A 251 1.96 -10.57 -21.17
CA PRO A 251 1.17 -10.81 -22.37
C PRO A 251 0.43 -9.56 -22.86
N ARG A 252 0.44 -9.32 -24.18
CA ARG A 252 -0.21 -8.13 -24.80
C ARG A 252 -1.72 -8.09 -24.58
N PHE A 253 -2.31 -9.21 -24.17
CA PHE A 253 -3.71 -9.31 -23.75
C PHE A 253 -4.09 -8.24 -22.72
N PHE A 254 -3.17 -7.87 -21.81
CA PHE A 254 -3.41 -6.84 -20.78
C PHE A 254 -3.35 -5.40 -21.29
N SER A 255 -2.84 -5.16 -22.49
CA SER A 255 -2.77 -3.83 -23.12
C SER A 255 -3.98 -3.50 -24.01
N HIS A 256 -4.94 -4.44 -24.16
CA HIS A 256 -6.14 -4.20 -24.94
C HIS A 256 -7.13 -3.28 -24.21
N VAL A 257 -7.45 -2.15 -24.85
CA VAL A 257 -8.44 -1.18 -24.37
C VAL A 257 -9.83 -1.46 -24.92
N HIS A 258 -10.86 -1.13 -24.16
CA HIS A 258 -12.26 -1.28 -24.54
C HIS A 258 -12.60 -0.33 -25.71
N PRO A 259 -13.31 -0.78 -26.77
CA PRO A 259 -13.58 0.06 -27.96
C PRO A 259 -14.34 1.36 -27.65
N ARG A 260 -15.36 1.28 -26.77
CA ARG A 260 -16.21 2.42 -26.36
C ARG A 260 -15.60 3.29 -25.24
N PHE A 261 -15.23 2.68 -24.11
CA PHE A 261 -14.75 3.38 -22.92
C PHE A 261 -13.25 3.72 -22.93
N LYS A 262 -12.46 3.13 -23.86
CA LYS A 262 -11.00 3.28 -23.95
C LYS A 262 -10.25 2.92 -22.66
N THR A 263 -10.87 2.11 -21.81
CA THR A 263 -10.32 1.61 -20.54
C THR A 263 -9.71 0.21 -20.73
N PRO A 264 -8.64 -0.15 -20.01
CA PRO A 264 -8.08 -1.49 -20.03
C PRO A 264 -8.95 -2.49 -19.24
N HIS A 265 -10.14 -2.80 -19.75
CA HIS A 265 -11.15 -3.57 -19.03
C HIS A 265 -10.70 -4.99 -18.60
N ARG A 266 -9.89 -5.67 -19.41
CA ARG A 266 -9.46 -7.06 -19.15
C ARG A 266 -8.56 -7.20 -17.91
N PRO A 267 -7.43 -6.47 -17.78
CA PRO A 267 -6.65 -6.50 -16.56
C PRO A 267 -7.47 -6.02 -15.37
N THR A 268 -8.32 -4.99 -15.53
CA THR A 268 -9.14 -4.47 -14.43
C THR A 268 -10.10 -5.54 -13.89
N ILE A 269 -10.82 -6.27 -14.74
CA ILE A 269 -11.74 -7.33 -14.32
C ILE A 269 -10.97 -8.49 -13.68
N LEU A 270 -9.91 -9.00 -14.32
CA LEU A 270 -9.15 -10.12 -13.79
C LEU A 270 -8.59 -9.81 -12.41
N LEU A 271 -7.95 -8.64 -12.27
CA LEU A 271 -7.33 -8.23 -11.02
C LEU A 271 -8.38 -7.91 -9.97
N GLY A 272 -9.48 -7.23 -10.34
CA GLY A 272 -10.60 -6.96 -9.44
C GLY A 272 -11.22 -8.22 -8.86
N VAL A 273 -11.42 -9.27 -9.68
CA VAL A 273 -11.92 -10.57 -9.21
C VAL A 273 -10.94 -11.24 -8.24
N VAL A 274 -9.63 -11.26 -8.57
CA VAL A 274 -8.61 -11.82 -7.67
C VAL A 274 -8.58 -11.06 -6.34
N ILE A 275 -8.64 -9.73 -6.36
CA ILE A 275 -8.64 -8.90 -5.16
C ILE A 275 -9.92 -9.11 -4.35
N ALA A 276 -11.07 -9.25 -4.98
CA ALA A 276 -12.33 -9.52 -4.29
C ALA A 276 -12.31 -10.88 -3.57
N ILE A 277 -11.70 -11.91 -4.19
CA ILE A 277 -11.49 -13.22 -3.54
C ILE A 277 -10.57 -13.07 -2.34
N LEU A 278 -9.43 -12.37 -2.49
CA LEU A 278 -8.49 -12.16 -1.39
C LEU A 278 -9.11 -11.35 -0.24
N ALA A 279 -9.84 -10.28 -0.55
CA ALA A 279 -10.54 -9.47 0.44
C ALA A 279 -11.65 -10.26 1.17
N GLY A 280 -12.30 -11.20 0.49
CA GLY A 280 -13.36 -12.00 1.09
C GLY A 280 -12.85 -13.13 1.99
N PHE A 281 -11.70 -13.75 1.66
CA PHE A 281 -11.21 -14.95 2.36
C PHE A 281 -10.05 -14.72 3.32
N THR A 282 -9.34 -13.60 3.23
CA THR A 282 -8.12 -13.37 4.02
C THR A 282 -8.35 -12.29 5.08
N PRO A 283 -7.93 -12.53 6.34
CA PRO A 283 -8.08 -11.54 7.42
C PRO A 283 -7.25 -10.28 7.17
N LEU A 284 -7.62 -9.19 7.84
CA LEU A 284 -7.02 -7.86 7.64
C LEU A 284 -5.52 -7.87 7.97
N SER A 285 -5.15 -8.54 9.08
CA SER A 285 -3.77 -8.62 9.57
C SER A 285 -2.84 -9.31 8.56
N GLU A 286 -3.22 -10.49 8.07
CA GLU A 286 -2.43 -11.25 7.09
C GLU A 286 -2.26 -10.47 5.78
N LEU A 287 -3.33 -9.81 5.31
CA LEU A 287 -3.25 -8.96 4.12
C LEU A 287 -2.31 -7.79 4.35
N ALA A 288 -2.38 -7.12 5.51
CA ALA A 288 -1.54 -5.98 5.85
C ALA A 288 -0.05 -6.36 5.92
N GLU A 289 0.28 -7.48 6.55
CA GLU A 289 1.64 -8.01 6.61
C GLU A 289 2.22 -8.31 5.21
N LEU A 290 1.41 -8.92 4.34
CA LEU A 290 1.83 -9.20 2.96
C LEU A 290 2.03 -7.93 2.12
N VAL A 291 1.21 -6.90 2.34
CA VAL A 291 1.45 -5.59 1.72
C VAL A 291 2.77 -5.00 2.23
N ASN A 292 2.96 -5.00 3.55
CA ASN A 292 4.11 -4.38 4.20
C ASN A 292 5.44 -4.97 3.70
N ILE A 293 5.58 -6.30 3.62
CA ILE A 293 6.82 -6.91 3.09
C ILE A 293 7.10 -6.48 1.65
N GLY A 294 6.05 -6.41 0.81
CA GLY A 294 6.18 -6.01 -0.59
C GLY A 294 6.60 -4.56 -0.76
N THR A 295 5.97 -3.64 -0.02
CA THR A 295 6.27 -2.20 -0.07
C THR A 295 7.64 -1.89 0.55
N LEU A 296 7.97 -2.50 1.70
CA LEU A 296 9.29 -2.35 2.31
C LEU A 296 10.41 -2.84 1.39
N PHE A 297 10.21 -3.97 0.70
CA PHE A 297 11.16 -4.44 -0.31
C PHE A 297 11.31 -3.43 -1.46
N ALA A 298 10.20 -2.87 -1.96
CA ALA A 298 10.25 -1.82 -2.97
C ALA A 298 11.05 -0.58 -2.49
N PHE A 299 10.89 -0.18 -1.22
CA PHE A 299 11.66 0.93 -0.64
C PHE A 299 13.15 0.62 -0.54
N VAL A 300 13.53 -0.61 -0.18
CA VAL A 300 14.92 -1.06 -0.21
C VAL A 300 15.50 -0.92 -1.62
N VAL A 301 14.78 -1.41 -2.64
CA VAL A 301 15.21 -1.33 -4.04
C VAL A 301 15.35 0.13 -4.50
N VAL A 302 14.39 1.00 -4.16
CA VAL A 302 14.43 2.42 -4.52
C VAL A 302 15.59 3.14 -3.81
N ALA A 303 15.80 2.89 -2.52
CA ALA A 303 16.88 3.51 -1.74
C ALA A 303 18.26 3.11 -2.28
N ILE A 304 18.46 1.82 -2.59
CA ILE A 304 19.68 1.33 -3.25
C ILE A 304 19.81 1.96 -4.65
N GLY A 305 18.71 2.05 -5.41
CA GLY A 305 18.66 2.68 -6.72
C GLY A 305 19.12 4.13 -6.71
N VAL A 306 18.79 4.90 -5.66
CA VAL A 306 19.29 6.28 -5.50
C VAL A 306 20.81 6.32 -5.35
N ILE A 307 21.39 5.42 -4.56
CA ILE A 307 22.86 5.33 -4.41
C ILE A 307 23.52 4.98 -5.74
N ILE A 308 23.00 3.98 -6.45
CA ILE A 308 23.52 3.53 -7.75
C ILE A 308 23.41 4.65 -8.79
N LEU A 309 22.27 5.34 -8.87
CA LEU A 309 22.03 6.40 -9.84
C LEU A 309 22.93 7.62 -9.59
N ARG A 310 23.34 7.87 -8.34
CA ARG A 310 24.32 8.92 -8.03
C ARG A 310 25.73 8.60 -8.54
N ARG A 311 26.10 7.32 -8.62
CA ARG A 311 27.42 6.89 -9.10
C ARG A 311 27.45 6.70 -10.62
N THR A 312 26.39 6.13 -11.20
CA THR A 312 26.35 5.71 -12.61
C THR A 312 25.96 6.82 -13.58
N ARG A 313 25.11 7.78 -13.16
CA ARG A 313 24.66 8.91 -13.99
C ARG A 313 24.68 10.21 -13.20
N PRO A 314 25.86 10.72 -12.82
CA PRO A 314 25.98 11.94 -12.01
C PRO A 314 25.41 13.18 -12.71
N ASP A 315 25.47 13.23 -14.04
CA ASP A 315 25.20 14.42 -14.87
C ASP A 315 23.70 14.72 -15.06
N LEU A 316 22.82 13.81 -14.64
CA LEU A 316 21.37 14.00 -14.81
C LEU A 316 20.87 15.21 -14.01
N PRO A 317 20.08 16.11 -14.62
CA PRO A 317 19.47 17.23 -13.92
C PRO A 317 18.43 16.70 -12.91
N ARG A 318 18.67 16.94 -11.62
CA ARG A 318 17.81 16.49 -10.52
C ARG A 318 17.08 17.68 -9.91
N ALA A 319 15.76 17.70 -10.06
CA ALA A 319 14.91 18.76 -9.50
C ALA A 319 14.88 18.76 -7.97
N PHE A 320 14.82 17.57 -7.37
CA PHE A 320 14.97 17.36 -5.93
C PHE A 320 16.19 16.46 -5.69
N ARG A 321 16.99 16.80 -4.67
CA ARG A 321 18.16 16.03 -4.27
C ARG A 321 17.98 15.63 -2.81
N THR A 322 17.97 14.33 -2.53
CA THR A 322 17.99 13.82 -1.16
C THR A 322 19.20 14.38 -0.42
N PRO A 323 19.04 14.96 0.79
CA PRO A 323 20.18 15.38 1.59
C PRO A 323 21.05 14.17 1.97
N TRP A 324 22.31 14.42 2.31
CA TRP A 324 23.26 13.44 2.88
C TRP A 324 23.24 12.03 2.25
N VAL A 325 23.43 11.92 0.94
CA VAL A 325 23.67 10.61 0.31
C VAL A 325 25.16 10.29 0.39
N PRO A 326 25.57 9.10 0.86
CA PRO A 326 24.76 7.87 0.96
C PRO A 326 24.07 7.59 2.30
N VAL A 327 24.24 8.43 3.33
CA VAL A 327 23.75 8.16 4.70
C VAL A 327 22.23 7.98 4.75
N ILE A 328 21.42 8.89 4.20
CA ILE A 328 19.96 8.78 4.27
C ILE A 328 19.43 7.52 3.56
N PRO A 329 19.85 7.20 2.32
CA PRO A 329 19.45 5.95 1.69
C PRO A 329 19.90 4.70 2.46
N ILE A 330 21.09 4.69 3.06
CA ILE A 330 21.54 3.56 3.89
C ILE A 330 20.65 3.40 5.12
N LEU A 331 20.31 4.49 5.82
CA LEU A 331 19.39 4.46 6.95
C LEU A 331 18.01 3.93 6.55
N SER A 332 17.50 4.33 5.38
CA SER A 332 16.23 3.83 4.84
C SER A 332 16.28 2.32 4.55
N VAL A 333 17.38 1.81 4.00
CA VAL A 333 17.59 0.37 3.79
C VAL A 333 17.62 -0.37 5.14
N CYS A 334 18.42 0.10 6.10
CA CYS A 334 18.53 -0.55 7.41
C CYS A 334 17.19 -0.56 8.16
N ALA A 335 16.46 0.56 8.18
CA ALA A 335 15.15 0.65 8.80
C ALA A 335 14.13 -0.27 8.11
N SER A 336 14.11 -0.30 6.78
CA SER A 336 13.16 -1.15 6.04
C SER A 336 13.46 -2.64 6.26
N LEU A 337 14.73 -3.04 6.22
CA LEU A 337 15.14 -4.41 6.51
C LEU A 337 14.80 -4.81 7.95
N TRP A 338 15.02 -3.92 8.91
CA TRP A 338 14.62 -4.15 10.30
C TRP A 338 13.12 -4.43 10.42
N LEU A 339 12.27 -3.59 9.82
CA LEU A 339 10.82 -3.80 9.84
C LEU A 339 10.42 -5.11 9.14
N MET A 340 11.06 -5.45 8.01
CA MET A 340 10.81 -6.72 7.31
C MET A 340 11.16 -7.94 8.15
N LEU A 341 12.24 -7.90 8.93
CA LEU A 341 12.66 -9.01 9.80
C LEU A 341 11.69 -9.26 10.96
N ASN A 342 10.90 -8.25 11.34
CA ASN A 342 9.88 -8.34 12.38
C ASN A 342 8.54 -8.90 11.86
N LEU A 343 8.41 -9.18 10.55
CA LEU A 343 7.24 -9.86 9.99
C LEU A 343 7.32 -11.39 10.14
N PRO A 344 6.19 -12.10 10.21
CA PRO A 344 6.14 -13.56 10.29
C PRO A 344 6.89 -14.27 9.16
N ALA A 345 7.49 -15.43 9.46
CA ALA A 345 8.22 -16.21 8.47
C ALA A 345 7.32 -16.74 7.34
N GLU A 346 6.05 -17.00 7.64
CA GLU A 346 5.05 -17.31 6.62
C GLU A 346 4.91 -16.18 5.57
N THR A 347 4.93 -14.92 6.00
CA THR A 347 4.89 -13.75 5.11
C THR A 347 6.12 -13.71 4.20
N TRP A 348 7.29 -14.12 4.69
CA TRP A 348 8.50 -14.29 3.88
C TRP A 348 8.38 -15.42 2.86
N LEU A 349 7.83 -16.58 3.23
CA LEU A 349 7.61 -17.69 2.32
C LEU A 349 6.63 -17.32 1.20
N ARG A 350 5.50 -16.70 1.55
CA ARG A 350 4.50 -16.21 0.58
C ARG A 350 5.12 -15.18 -0.37
N PHE A 351 5.93 -14.24 0.15
CA PHE A 351 6.65 -13.26 -0.65
C PHE A 351 7.70 -13.90 -1.57
N ALA A 352 8.52 -14.82 -1.06
CA ALA A 352 9.53 -15.53 -1.84
C ALA A 352 8.90 -16.39 -2.95
N GLY A 353 7.78 -17.07 -2.67
CA GLY A 353 7.01 -17.80 -3.66
C GLY A 353 6.47 -16.88 -4.76
N TRP A 354 5.95 -15.70 -4.40
CA TRP A 354 5.51 -14.70 -5.38
C TRP A 354 6.66 -14.16 -6.24
N MET A 355 7.82 -13.89 -5.64
CA MET A 355 9.03 -13.47 -6.37
C MET A 355 9.52 -14.55 -7.32
N ALA A 356 9.53 -15.82 -6.89
CA ALA A 356 9.88 -16.96 -7.73
C ALA A 356 8.92 -17.08 -8.93
N ALA A 357 7.61 -16.92 -8.72
CA ALA A 357 6.63 -16.89 -9.80
C ALA A 357 6.89 -15.71 -10.77
N GLY A 358 7.23 -14.53 -10.26
CA GLY A 358 7.62 -13.38 -11.07
C GLY A 358 8.87 -13.65 -11.92
N PHE A 359 9.90 -14.26 -11.34
CA PHE A 359 11.09 -14.68 -12.07
C PHE A 359 10.79 -15.73 -13.14
N LEU A 360 9.93 -16.71 -12.82
CA LEU A 360 9.49 -17.71 -13.79
C LEU A 360 8.83 -17.06 -15.01
N VAL A 361 7.88 -16.14 -14.79
CA VAL A 361 7.23 -15.38 -15.87
C VAL A 361 8.25 -14.55 -16.66
N TYR A 362 9.20 -13.92 -15.98
CA TYR A 362 10.26 -13.16 -16.63
C TYR A 362 11.16 -14.04 -17.52
N PHE A 363 11.62 -15.19 -17.03
CA PHE A 363 12.51 -16.06 -17.81
C PHE A 363 11.80 -16.78 -18.95
N LEU A 364 10.54 -17.21 -18.75
CA LEU A 364 9.76 -17.91 -19.78
C LEU A 364 9.22 -16.97 -20.86
N TYR A 365 8.79 -15.76 -20.49
CA TYR A 365 8.10 -14.85 -21.40
C TYR A 365 8.78 -13.47 -21.50
N GLY A 366 9.05 -12.83 -20.36
CA GLY A 366 9.53 -11.44 -20.31
C GLY A 366 10.86 -11.21 -21.04
N ARG A 367 11.82 -12.15 -20.93
CA ARG A 367 13.15 -12.03 -21.54
C ARG A 367 13.10 -12.03 -23.07
N SER A 368 12.22 -12.83 -23.68
CA SER A 368 12.10 -12.95 -25.13
C SER A 368 11.23 -11.85 -25.77
N HIS A 369 10.37 -11.19 -25.00
CA HIS A 369 9.39 -10.21 -25.48
C HIS A 369 9.64 -8.77 -25.02
N SER A 370 10.58 -8.53 -24.10
CA SER A 370 10.91 -7.20 -23.59
C SER A 370 11.51 -6.31 -24.69
N ARG A 371 10.92 -5.12 -24.86
CA ARG A 371 11.38 -4.13 -25.86
C ARG A 371 12.69 -3.45 -25.45
N LEU A 372 13.02 -3.45 -24.15
CA LEU A 372 14.25 -2.83 -23.64
C LEU A 372 15.50 -3.57 -24.14
N GLY A 373 15.48 -4.91 -24.11
CA GLY A 373 16.58 -5.75 -24.61
C GLY A 373 16.78 -5.61 -26.13
N ARG A 374 15.68 -5.54 -26.89
CA ARG A 374 15.75 -5.29 -28.35
C ARG A 374 16.26 -3.88 -28.69
N ARG A 375 16.01 -2.88 -27.85
CA ARG A 375 16.49 -1.51 -28.12
C ARG A 375 18.01 -1.42 -27.95
N GLU A 376 18.59 -2.12 -26.97
CA GLU A 376 20.05 -2.26 -26.84
C GLU A 376 20.67 -3.05 -28.01
N GLU A 377 20.06 -4.16 -28.43
CA GLU A 377 20.54 -4.93 -29.60
C GLU A 377 20.54 -4.12 -30.90
N VAL A 378 19.49 -3.32 -31.14
CA VAL A 378 19.43 -2.45 -32.34
C VAL A 378 20.48 -1.33 -32.26
N THR A 379 20.69 -0.72 -31.08
CA THR A 379 21.66 0.36 -30.93
C THR A 379 23.10 -0.14 -31.10
N VAL A 380 23.42 -1.35 -30.62
CA VAL A 380 24.75 -1.97 -30.82
C VAL A 380 24.93 -2.44 -32.28
N GLY A 381 23.87 -2.97 -32.91
CA GLY A 381 23.90 -3.42 -34.31
C GLY A 381 24.08 -2.28 -35.32
N ASP A 382 23.48 -1.13 -35.08
CA ASP A 382 23.59 0.04 -35.97
C ASP A 382 24.92 0.78 -35.80
N VAL A 383 25.49 0.80 -34.58
CA VAL A 383 26.85 1.34 -34.34
C VAL A 383 27.92 0.44 -34.96
N MET A 384 27.76 -0.89 -34.91
CA MET A 384 28.71 -1.84 -35.53
C MET A 384 28.58 -1.92 -37.07
N LYS A 385 27.42 -1.57 -37.65
CA LYS A 385 27.23 -1.48 -39.11
C LYS A 385 27.60 -0.12 -39.70
N GLY A 386 27.70 0.93 -38.89
CA GLY A 386 28.00 2.29 -39.33
C GLY A 386 29.46 2.56 -39.68
N ASP A 387 30.41 1.74 -39.22
CA ASP A 387 31.86 2.01 -39.35
C ASP A 387 32.60 1.12 -40.37
N GLY A 388 31.88 0.23 -41.08
CA GLY A 388 32.48 -0.74 -42.00
C GLY A 388 32.35 -0.43 -43.50
N GLY A 389 31.83 0.74 -43.89
CA GLY A 389 31.29 0.92 -45.24
C GLY A 389 31.44 2.30 -45.89
N ARG A 390 32.57 3.00 -45.71
CA ARG A 390 32.94 4.14 -46.59
C ARG A 390 34.43 4.20 -46.86
N ALA A 391 34.91 3.33 -47.74
CA ALA A 391 36.12 3.58 -48.51
C ALA A 391 35.82 3.32 -49.99
N GLY A 392 35.92 4.37 -50.82
CA GLY A 392 36.11 4.19 -52.26
C GLY A 392 35.36 5.12 -53.20
N VAL A 393 36.16 5.97 -53.86
CA VAL A 393 36.06 6.37 -55.29
C VAL A 393 35.25 7.63 -55.62
N GLY A 394 35.97 8.64 -56.11
CA GLY A 394 35.40 9.81 -56.80
C GLY A 394 36.35 11.01 -56.93
N ARG A 395 37.54 10.84 -57.53
CA ARG A 395 38.38 11.94 -58.05
C ARG A 395 37.84 12.40 -59.42
N GLY A 396 37.95 13.70 -59.72
CA GLY A 396 37.88 14.30 -61.07
C GLY A 396 36.81 15.38 -61.15
N ALA A 397 37.13 16.67 -61.09
CA ALA A 397 37.77 17.53 -62.11
C ALA A 397 36.72 18.38 -62.86
N SER A 398 37.08 19.67 -63.00
CA SER A 398 36.42 20.80 -63.70
C SER A 398 35.09 21.31 -63.15
#